data_AF-A0AAU4CT46-F1
#
_entry.id   AF-A0AAU4CT46-F1
#
_cell.length_a   1.000
_cell.length_b   1.000
_cell.length_c   1.000
_cell.angle_alpha   90.00
_cell.angle_beta   90.00
_cell.angle_gamma   90.00
#
_symmetry.space_group_name_H-M   'P 1'
#
loop_
_entity.id
_entity.type
_entity.pdbx_description
1 polymer ?
#
loop_
_entity_poly.entity_id
_entity_poly.type
_entity_poly.pdbx_seq_one_letter_code
_entity_poly.pdbx_strand_id
1 'polypeptide(L)'
;MVLAVPIVAVLGMGSVASAEPQVSIPCDVTALNNAIVAANNNTGPRTIRLAPKCVYNVTTPASTGGLGDNALPRITGTVTLLGHNTTIRRDPDAAVGFRIAEIDGPNGHLTVDGVTATGGGYLDYAGTYLPTDGGTLILRHSTVTNSTANQGGAIFVNQGSTLEVHDSVLRDSAAQQGGAIYNGPRSTTLLDNTKVERNQATQFGGGIFTAGVSLTIKKSYIGGNRAFEQGGGIYNDRAPMTISSTAIADNRAGQIGGGIANYGTSTLTKTVVRHNSALNGGGIWQAPSPSVLNLVNSRIVDNTPNNCRPVGSVPGCTS
;
A
#
# COMPACT_ATOMS: atom_id res chain seq x y z
N MET A 1 3.45 32.06 -62.52
CA MET A 1 2.82 30.72 -62.57
C MET A 1 3.67 29.81 -61.69
N VAL A 2 3.32 29.70 -60.42
CA VAL A 2 4.08 28.91 -59.43
C VAL A 2 3.42 27.53 -59.37
N LEU A 3 4.17 26.48 -59.67
CA LEU A 3 3.71 25.08 -59.62
C LEU A 3 3.55 24.62 -58.17
N ALA A 4 2.35 24.15 -57.81
CA ALA A 4 2.09 23.44 -56.57
C ALA A 4 2.43 21.95 -56.74
N VAL A 5 3.29 21.42 -55.88
CA VAL A 5 3.58 19.99 -55.75
C VAL A 5 2.61 19.38 -54.73
N PRO A 6 1.89 18.28 -55.02
CA PRO A 6 0.99 17.68 -54.05
C PRO A 6 1.81 16.88 -53.02
N ILE A 7 1.57 17.15 -51.74
CA ILE A 7 2.08 16.38 -50.61
C ILE A 7 1.24 15.09 -50.51
N VAL A 8 1.87 13.94 -50.76
CA VAL A 8 1.27 12.64 -50.47
C VAL A 8 1.35 12.40 -48.97
N ALA A 9 0.21 12.44 -48.29
CA ALA A 9 0.09 12.05 -46.89
C ALA A 9 0.23 10.53 -46.78
N VAL A 10 1.38 10.06 -46.30
CA VAL A 10 1.53 8.67 -45.85
C VAL A 10 0.84 8.56 -44.49
N LEU A 11 -0.36 7.98 -44.50
CA LEU A 11 -1.06 7.52 -43.30
C LEU A 11 -0.21 6.40 -42.68
N GLY A 12 0.61 6.74 -41.68
CA GLY A 12 1.24 5.76 -40.82
C GLY A 12 0.16 4.97 -40.10
N MET A 13 0.00 3.70 -40.46
CA MET A 13 -0.77 2.76 -39.66
C MET A 13 -0.11 2.69 -38.29
N GLY A 14 -0.79 3.23 -37.27
CA GLY A 14 -0.37 3.06 -35.89
C GLY A 14 -0.17 1.57 -35.62
N SER A 15 1.04 1.19 -35.21
CA SER A 15 1.32 -0.15 -34.77
C SER A 15 0.39 -0.46 -33.61
N VAL A 16 -0.56 -1.36 -33.83
CA VAL A 16 -1.30 -2.00 -32.74
C VAL A 16 -0.24 -2.71 -31.93
N ALA A 17 0.05 -2.23 -30.72
CA ALA A 17 0.95 -2.93 -29.81
C ALA A 17 0.41 -4.35 -29.66
N SER A 18 1.17 -5.36 -30.09
CA SER A 18 0.75 -6.74 -29.90
C SER A 18 0.62 -6.96 -28.41
N ALA A 19 -0.55 -7.41 -27.95
CA ALA A 19 -0.76 -7.72 -26.54
C ALA A 19 0.38 -8.63 -26.05
N GLU A 20 0.99 -8.30 -24.91
CA GLU A 20 2.04 -9.13 -24.34
C GLU A 20 1.53 -10.58 -24.18
N PRO A 21 2.36 -11.60 -24.45
CA PRO A 21 1.99 -12.99 -24.22
C PRO A 21 1.46 -13.20 -22.80
N GLN A 22 0.43 -14.03 -22.66
CA GLN A 22 -0.16 -14.36 -21.36
C GLN A 22 -0.27 -15.89 -21.19
N VAL A 23 -0.19 -16.37 -19.95
CA VAL A 23 -0.43 -17.78 -19.59
C VAL A 23 -1.64 -17.91 -18.67
N SER A 24 -2.50 -18.90 -18.91
CA SER A 24 -3.62 -19.25 -18.02
C SER A 24 -3.20 -20.33 -17.04
N ILE A 25 -3.46 -20.14 -15.75
CA ILE A 25 -3.11 -21.08 -14.70
C ILE A 25 -4.38 -21.72 -14.13
N PRO A 26 -4.45 -23.06 -14.02
CA PRO A 26 -5.55 -23.73 -13.31
C PRO A 26 -5.52 -23.39 -11.82
N CYS A 27 -6.52 -23.83 -11.04
CA CYS A 27 -6.56 -23.60 -9.60
C CYS A 27 -5.56 -24.50 -8.85
N ASP A 28 -4.26 -24.28 -9.11
CA ASP A 28 -3.14 -25.10 -8.67
C ASP A 28 -1.93 -24.22 -8.32
N VAL A 29 -1.45 -24.34 -7.09
CA VAL A 29 -0.34 -23.52 -6.56
C VAL A 29 0.98 -23.86 -7.24
N THR A 30 1.22 -25.13 -7.59
CA THR A 30 2.45 -25.55 -8.27
C THR A 30 2.55 -24.94 -9.66
N ALA A 31 1.46 -24.95 -10.42
CA ALA A 31 1.37 -24.32 -11.74
C ALA A 31 1.58 -22.80 -11.66
N LEU A 32 1.02 -22.14 -10.63
CA LEU A 32 1.26 -20.72 -10.38
C LEU A 32 2.75 -20.45 -10.10
N ASN A 33 3.36 -21.23 -9.21
CA ASN A 33 4.78 -21.07 -8.87
C ASN A 33 5.68 -21.27 -10.09
N ASN A 34 5.43 -22.31 -10.90
CA ASN A 34 6.19 -22.56 -12.13
C ASN A 34 6.07 -21.40 -13.13
N ALA A 35 4.88 -20.81 -13.27
CA ALA A 35 4.68 -19.67 -14.15
C ALA A 35 5.41 -18.40 -13.66
N ILE A 36 5.42 -18.16 -12.35
CA ILE A 36 6.19 -17.05 -11.76
C ILE A 36 7.69 -17.24 -11.99
N VAL A 37 8.22 -18.45 -11.79
CA VAL A 37 9.63 -18.77 -12.07
C VAL A 37 9.97 -18.52 -13.54
N ALA A 38 9.11 -18.95 -14.47
CA ALA A 38 9.31 -18.71 -15.90
C ALA A 38 9.28 -17.21 -16.25
N ALA A 39 8.39 -16.44 -15.63
CA ALA A 39 8.30 -14.99 -15.83
C ALA A 39 9.55 -14.27 -15.29
N ASN A 40 10.01 -14.61 -14.09
CA ASN A 40 11.25 -14.08 -13.51
C ASN A 40 12.47 -14.32 -14.41
N ASN A 41 12.56 -15.51 -15.00
CA ASN A 41 13.67 -15.91 -15.86
C ASN A 41 13.54 -15.46 -17.32
N ASN A 42 12.47 -14.74 -17.67
CA ASN A 42 12.12 -14.38 -19.05
C ASN A 42 12.04 -15.58 -20.00
N THR A 43 11.69 -16.77 -19.49
CA THR A 43 11.50 -18.01 -20.27
C THR A 43 10.03 -18.30 -20.54
N GLY A 44 9.11 -17.47 -20.04
CA GLY A 44 7.68 -17.57 -20.28
C GLY A 44 6.97 -16.22 -20.25
N PRO A 45 5.64 -16.20 -20.47
CA PRO A 45 4.82 -15.00 -20.35
C PRO A 45 4.95 -14.32 -18.99
N ARG A 46 5.12 -12.99 -18.98
CA ARG A 46 5.14 -12.18 -17.75
C ARG A 46 3.76 -11.98 -17.15
N THR A 47 2.72 -12.06 -17.98
CA THR A 47 1.34 -11.92 -17.57
C THR A 47 0.71 -13.29 -17.32
N ILE A 48 0.28 -13.51 -16.09
CA ILE A 48 -0.25 -14.76 -15.55
C ILE A 48 -1.72 -14.52 -15.19
N ARG A 49 -2.63 -15.17 -15.93
CA ARG A 49 -4.07 -15.13 -15.65
C ARG A 49 -4.44 -16.28 -14.73
N LEU A 50 -4.91 -15.92 -13.55
CA LEU A 50 -5.32 -16.86 -12.53
C LEU A 50 -6.71 -17.41 -12.82
N ALA A 51 -6.99 -18.62 -12.31
CA ALA A 51 -8.31 -19.23 -12.40
C ALA A 51 -9.36 -18.31 -11.72
N PRO A 52 -10.46 -17.96 -12.41
CA PRO A 52 -11.51 -17.14 -11.83
C PRO A 52 -12.13 -17.77 -10.58
N LYS A 53 -12.39 -16.97 -9.55
CA LYS A 53 -13.01 -17.40 -8.27
C LYS A 53 -12.26 -18.51 -7.52
N CYS A 54 -11.04 -18.84 -7.94
CA CYS A 54 -10.20 -19.84 -7.28
C CYS A 54 -9.60 -19.30 -5.99
N VAL A 55 -9.36 -20.19 -5.03
CA VAL A 55 -8.51 -19.94 -3.87
C VAL A 55 -7.21 -20.73 -4.04
N TYR A 56 -6.12 -20.05 -4.37
CA TYR A 56 -4.77 -20.59 -4.33
C TYR A 56 -4.31 -20.63 -2.88
N ASN A 57 -4.56 -21.77 -2.24
CA ASN A 57 -4.31 -21.98 -0.83
C ASN A 57 -2.91 -22.56 -0.63
N VAL A 58 -2.03 -21.80 0.01
CA VAL A 58 -0.61 -22.16 0.19
C VAL A 58 -0.37 -22.58 1.62
N THR A 59 0.11 -23.80 1.82
CA THR A 59 0.40 -24.38 3.15
C THR A 59 1.90 -24.38 3.47
N THR A 60 2.75 -24.38 2.43
CA THR A 60 4.21 -24.40 2.55
C THR A 60 4.83 -23.28 1.72
N PRO A 61 5.85 -22.56 2.23
CA PRO A 61 6.57 -21.55 1.45
C PRO A 61 7.12 -22.10 0.14
N ALA A 62 7.06 -21.31 -0.93
CA ALA A 62 7.70 -21.61 -2.21
C ALA A 62 9.12 -21.05 -2.30
N SER A 63 9.47 -20.08 -1.45
CA SER A 63 10.82 -19.51 -1.40
C SER A 63 11.12 -18.83 -0.06
N THR A 64 12.40 -18.73 0.25
CA THR A 64 12.92 -17.96 1.39
C THR A 64 13.79 -16.83 0.86
N GLY A 65 13.47 -15.59 1.21
CA GLY A 65 14.30 -14.43 0.91
C GLY A 65 15.05 -13.92 2.12
N GLY A 66 15.78 -12.80 1.98
CA GLY A 66 16.62 -12.25 3.04
C GLY A 66 15.86 -11.85 4.31
N LEU A 67 14.54 -11.70 4.21
CA LEU A 67 13.64 -11.26 5.28
C LEU A 67 12.57 -12.32 5.61
N GLY A 68 12.81 -13.59 5.27
CA GLY A 68 11.95 -14.73 5.62
C GLY A 68 11.23 -15.42 4.46
N ASP A 69 10.23 -16.21 4.80
CA ASP A 69 9.53 -17.11 3.87
C ASP A 69 8.38 -16.44 3.10
N ASN A 70 8.13 -16.94 1.88
CA ASN A 70 7.13 -16.44 0.95
C ASN A 70 6.28 -17.59 0.37
N ALA A 71 4.97 -17.36 0.27
CA ALA A 71 4.01 -18.27 -0.36
C ALA A 71 4.32 -18.48 -1.85
N LEU A 72 4.76 -17.41 -2.52
CA LEU A 72 5.14 -17.41 -3.93
C LEU A 72 6.68 -17.38 -4.08
N PRO A 73 7.22 -17.79 -5.24
CA PRO A 73 8.61 -17.53 -5.57
C PRO A 73 8.93 -16.03 -5.47
N ARG A 74 10.13 -15.68 -5.01
CA ARG A 74 10.60 -14.28 -4.98
C ARG A 74 10.46 -13.64 -6.36
N ILE A 75 9.91 -12.43 -6.42
CA ILE A 75 9.75 -11.69 -7.66
C ILE A 75 11.00 -10.87 -7.91
N THR A 76 11.85 -11.35 -8.83
CA THR A 76 13.12 -10.71 -9.22
C THR A 76 13.10 -10.16 -10.63
N GLY A 77 12.08 -10.51 -11.42
CA GLY A 77 11.76 -9.93 -12.71
C GLY A 77 10.39 -9.25 -12.71
N THR A 78 9.83 -9.06 -13.90
CA THR A 78 8.50 -8.46 -14.08
C THR A 78 7.42 -9.53 -14.16
N VAL A 79 6.44 -9.45 -13.26
CA VAL A 79 5.32 -10.39 -13.15
C VAL A 79 4.01 -9.61 -13.01
N THR A 80 3.01 -9.98 -13.81
CA THR A 80 1.64 -9.45 -13.71
C THR A 80 0.69 -10.59 -13.38
N LEU A 81 0.02 -10.52 -12.24
CA LEU A 81 -1.04 -11.46 -11.83
C LEU A 81 -2.40 -10.84 -12.13
N LEU A 82 -3.15 -11.46 -13.04
CA LEU A 82 -4.53 -11.07 -13.37
C LEU A 82 -5.51 -12.02 -12.69
N GLY A 83 -6.20 -11.51 -11.68
CA GLY A 83 -7.27 -12.18 -10.96
C GLY A 83 -8.65 -11.82 -11.50
N HIS A 84 -9.58 -12.76 -11.34
CA HIS A 84 -11.00 -12.55 -11.60
C HIS A 84 -11.79 -13.01 -10.38
N ASN A 85 -11.75 -12.19 -9.32
CA ASN A 85 -12.22 -12.55 -7.98
C ASN A 85 -11.45 -13.75 -7.39
N THR A 86 -10.15 -13.81 -7.69
CA THR A 86 -9.25 -14.88 -7.24
C THR A 86 -8.69 -14.53 -5.87
N THR A 87 -8.47 -15.54 -5.02
CA THR A 87 -7.79 -15.37 -3.74
C THR A 87 -6.44 -16.11 -3.74
N ILE A 88 -5.39 -15.45 -3.26
CA ILE A 88 -4.12 -16.10 -2.87
C ILE A 88 -4.06 -16.02 -1.34
N ARG A 89 -4.01 -17.18 -0.69
CA ARG A 89 -4.16 -17.29 0.76
C ARG A 89 -3.03 -18.09 1.36
N ARG A 90 -2.41 -17.57 2.42
CA ARG A 90 -1.69 -18.42 3.36
C ARG A 90 -2.72 -19.21 4.18
N ASP A 91 -2.61 -20.52 4.13
CA ASP A 91 -3.49 -21.41 4.90
C ASP A 91 -3.40 -21.07 6.41
N PRO A 92 -4.54 -20.93 7.12
CA PRO A 92 -4.53 -20.69 8.57
C PRO A 92 -3.85 -21.80 9.37
N ASP A 93 -3.83 -23.03 8.85
CA ASP A 93 -3.21 -24.21 9.44
C ASP A 93 -1.76 -24.41 8.96
N ALA A 94 -1.19 -23.46 8.21
CA ALA A 94 0.22 -23.50 7.81
C ALA A 94 1.12 -23.56 9.06
N ALA A 95 2.02 -24.55 9.09
CA ALA A 95 2.89 -24.81 10.24
C ALA A 95 3.88 -23.68 10.55
N VAL A 96 4.18 -22.84 9.55
CA VAL A 96 5.08 -21.69 9.68
C VAL A 96 4.40 -20.43 9.12
N GLY A 97 4.75 -19.28 9.69
CA GLY A 97 4.35 -17.99 9.15
C GLY A 97 5.12 -17.66 7.88
N PHE A 98 4.43 -17.15 6.87
CA PHE A 98 5.05 -16.59 5.67
C PHE A 98 4.19 -15.47 5.09
N ARG A 99 4.81 -14.60 4.31
CA ARG A 99 4.09 -13.58 3.53
C ARG A 99 3.69 -14.14 2.17
N ILE A 100 2.88 -13.40 1.41
CA ILE A 100 2.45 -13.86 0.08
C ILE A 100 3.59 -13.69 -0.93
N ALA A 101 4.20 -12.51 -1.01
CA ALA A 101 5.30 -12.29 -1.96
C ALA A 101 6.35 -11.29 -1.46
N GLU A 102 7.59 -11.57 -1.85
CA GLU A 102 8.73 -10.65 -1.84
C GLU A 102 8.95 -10.12 -3.25
N ILE A 103 9.14 -8.81 -3.39
CA ILE A 103 9.53 -8.17 -4.64
C ILE A 103 10.94 -7.62 -4.43
N ASP A 104 11.92 -8.27 -5.02
CA ASP A 104 13.33 -8.07 -4.68
C ASP A 104 14.12 -7.44 -5.83
N GLY A 105 14.89 -6.42 -5.48
CA GLY A 105 15.82 -5.77 -6.38
C GLY A 105 15.17 -4.77 -7.34
N PRO A 106 15.97 -3.97 -8.05
CA PRO A 106 15.48 -2.94 -8.96
C PRO A 106 14.72 -3.49 -10.19
N ASN A 107 14.87 -4.79 -10.47
CA ASN A 107 14.17 -5.49 -11.56
C ASN A 107 12.90 -6.20 -11.07
N GLY A 108 12.77 -6.39 -9.75
CA GLY A 108 11.59 -6.98 -9.14
C GLY A 108 10.41 -6.05 -9.33
N HIS A 109 9.46 -6.46 -10.16
CA HIS A 109 8.24 -5.71 -10.39
C HIS A 109 7.04 -6.65 -10.41
N LEU A 110 6.17 -6.50 -9.40
CA LEU A 110 4.92 -7.23 -9.31
C LEU A 110 3.74 -6.29 -9.54
N THR A 111 2.93 -6.57 -10.56
CA THR A 111 1.58 -6.02 -10.67
C THR A 111 0.56 -7.08 -10.28
N VAL A 112 -0.36 -6.73 -9.38
CA VAL A 112 -1.48 -7.58 -8.99
C VAL A 112 -2.79 -6.85 -9.28
N ASP A 113 -3.63 -7.42 -10.14
CA ASP A 113 -4.90 -6.84 -10.56
C ASP A 113 -6.06 -7.81 -10.27
N GLY A 114 -7.07 -7.39 -9.52
CA GLY A 114 -8.28 -8.21 -9.28
C GLY A 114 -8.08 -9.42 -8.35
N VAL A 115 -7.11 -9.36 -7.42
CA VAL A 115 -6.79 -10.46 -6.49
C VAL A 115 -7.07 -10.06 -5.04
N THR A 116 -7.59 -11.01 -4.26
CA THR A 116 -7.57 -10.93 -2.80
C THR A 116 -6.36 -11.68 -2.25
N ALA A 117 -5.46 -11.00 -1.56
CA ALA A 117 -4.33 -11.59 -0.85
C ALA A 117 -4.61 -11.60 0.65
N THR A 118 -4.51 -12.75 1.30
CA THR A 118 -4.94 -12.86 2.71
C THR A 118 -4.16 -13.87 3.55
N GLY A 119 -4.18 -13.67 4.86
CA GLY A 119 -3.57 -14.57 5.84
C GLY A 119 -2.06 -14.40 5.96
N GLY A 120 -1.44 -13.50 5.20
CA GLY A 120 0.01 -13.31 5.24
C GLY A 120 0.50 -12.96 6.65
N GLY A 121 1.61 -13.54 7.07
CA GLY A 121 2.22 -13.16 8.34
C GLY A 121 3.59 -13.76 8.54
N TYR A 122 4.60 -12.90 8.59
CA TYR A 122 5.96 -13.24 9.02
C TYR A 122 6.35 -12.28 10.14
N LEU A 123 6.86 -12.82 11.26
CA LEU A 123 6.87 -12.09 12.54
C LEU A 123 7.58 -10.74 12.48
N ASP A 124 8.64 -10.58 11.70
CA ASP A 124 9.50 -9.38 11.83
C ASP A 124 9.19 -8.23 10.86
N TYR A 125 8.64 -8.54 9.68
CA TYR A 125 8.59 -7.62 8.55
C TYR A 125 7.18 -7.51 8.02
N ALA A 126 6.93 -7.80 6.73
CA ALA A 126 5.60 -7.68 6.12
C ALA A 126 4.65 -8.83 6.50
N GLY A 127 3.37 -8.51 6.59
CA GLY A 127 2.33 -9.55 6.60
C GLY A 127 2.11 -10.15 5.21
N THR A 128 1.69 -9.38 4.22
CA THR A 128 1.33 -9.90 2.89
C THR A 128 2.40 -9.67 1.84
N TYR A 129 2.84 -8.42 1.65
CA TYR A 129 3.76 -8.06 0.57
C TYR A 129 4.97 -7.29 1.06
N LEU A 130 6.13 -7.63 0.52
CA LEU A 130 7.41 -7.00 0.86
C LEU A 130 8.18 -6.61 -0.41
N PRO A 131 7.94 -5.41 -0.97
CA PRO A 131 8.91 -4.83 -1.89
C PRO A 131 10.15 -4.38 -1.12
N THR A 132 11.32 -4.81 -1.58
CA THR A 132 12.64 -4.58 -0.98
C THR A 132 13.70 -4.29 -2.04
N ASP A 133 14.78 -3.60 -1.64
CA ASP A 133 15.98 -3.39 -2.45
C ASP A 133 15.71 -2.74 -3.81
N GLY A 134 14.75 -1.81 -3.86
CA GLY A 134 14.32 -1.13 -5.09
C GLY A 134 13.16 -1.81 -5.83
N GLY A 135 12.63 -2.91 -5.29
CA GLY A 135 11.47 -3.59 -5.85
C GLY A 135 10.22 -2.71 -5.92
N THR A 136 9.35 -2.99 -6.89
CA THR A 136 8.11 -2.24 -7.13
C THR A 136 6.89 -3.14 -7.05
N LEU A 137 5.98 -2.81 -6.12
CA LEU A 137 4.66 -3.43 -6.04
C LEU A 137 3.60 -2.47 -6.54
N ILE A 138 2.76 -2.96 -7.45
CA ILE A 138 1.55 -2.25 -7.87
C ILE A 138 0.30 -3.11 -7.65
N LEU A 139 -0.66 -2.57 -6.92
CA LEU A 139 -1.96 -3.18 -6.70
C LEU A 139 -3.05 -2.43 -7.46
N ARG A 140 -3.92 -3.16 -8.16
CA ARG A 140 -5.11 -2.64 -8.86
C ARG A 140 -6.32 -3.51 -8.53
N HIS A 141 -7.47 -2.90 -8.27
CA HIS A 141 -8.72 -3.62 -8.02
C HIS A 141 -8.60 -4.79 -7.03
N SER A 142 -7.68 -4.67 -6.06
CA SER A 142 -7.21 -5.79 -5.24
C SER A 142 -7.58 -5.55 -3.78
N THR A 143 -7.63 -6.64 -3.01
CA THR A 143 -7.84 -6.57 -1.56
C THR A 143 -6.69 -7.24 -0.84
N VAL A 144 -6.11 -6.58 0.15
CA VAL A 144 -5.14 -7.18 1.08
C VAL A 144 -5.75 -7.19 2.47
N THR A 145 -5.84 -8.36 3.10
CA THR A 145 -6.60 -8.48 4.35
C THR A 145 -6.17 -9.60 5.29
N ASN A 146 -6.53 -9.48 6.56
CA ASN A 146 -6.27 -10.47 7.61
C ASN A 146 -4.81 -10.89 7.65
N SER A 147 -3.92 -9.89 7.67
CA SER A 147 -2.48 -10.13 7.67
C SER A 147 -1.83 -9.49 8.90
N THR A 148 -0.80 -10.13 9.43
CA THR A 148 -0.20 -9.78 10.72
C THR A 148 1.31 -9.86 10.68
N ALA A 149 2.00 -8.81 11.12
CA ALA A 149 3.46 -8.81 11.23
C ALA A 149 3.97 -7.68 12.14
N ASN A 150 5.26 -7.58 12.45
CA ASN A 150 5.74 -6.46 13.27
C ASN A 150 5.73 -5.12 12.51
N GLN A 151 6.00 -5.10 11.20
CA GLN A 151 6.05 -3.88 10.39
C GLN A 151 5.16 -3.99 9.14
N GLY A 152 4.12 -3.19 9.00
CA GLY A 152 3.28 -3.27 7.82
C GLY A 152 2.45 -4.55 7.81
N GLY A 153 1.34 -4.55 8.54
CA GLY A 153 0.51 -5.74 8.72
C GLY A 153 -0.01 -6.27 7.38
N ALA A 154 -0.25 -5.40 6.39
CA ALA A 154 -0.47 -5.79 5.01
C ALA A 154 0.82 -5.69 4.19
N ILE A 155 1.47 -4.54 4.20
CA ILE A 155 2.58 -4.22 3.28
C ILE A 155 3.69 -3.50 4.03
N PHE A 156 4.91 -4.01 3.90
CA PHE A 156 6.12 -3.29 4.31
C PHE A 156 6.89 -2.86 3.08
N VAL A 157 6.97 -1.55 2.84
CA VAL A 157 7.76 -0.97 1.75
C VAL A 157 9.17 -0.72 2.26
N ASN A 158 10.04 -1.69 2.04
CA ASN A 158 11.42 -1.64 2.53
C ASN A 158 12.30 -0.73 1.66
N GLN A 159 13.51 -0.44 2.14
CA GLN A 159 14.33 0.70 1.74
C GLN A 159 14.48 0.86 0.22
N GLY A 160 14.10 2.06 -0.26
CA GLY A 160 14.25 2.43 -1.68
C GLY A 160 13.20 1.83 -2.61
N SER A 161 12.26 1.04 -2.08
CA SER A 161 11.21 0.41 -2.87
C SER A 161 10.02 1.33 -3.12
N THR A 162 9.21 0.91 -4.09
CA THR A 162 8.02 1.65 -4.52
C THR A 162 6.76 0.82 -4.29
N LEU A 163 5.74 1.48 -3.73
CA LEU A 163 4.39 0.97 -3.63
C LEU A 163 3.43 1.90 -4.37
N GLU A 164 2.64 1.34 -5.28
CA GLU A 164 1.47 2.00 -5.83
C GLU A 164 0.22 1.16 -5.59
N VAL A 165 -0.84 1.81 -5.11
CA VAL A 165 -2.13 1.15 -4.87
C VAL A 165 -3.21 1.98 -5.53
N HIS A 166 -3.95 1.35 -6.44
CA HIS A 166 -5.02 1.97 -7.21
C HIS A 166 -6.30 1.17 -7.02
N ASP A 167 -7.42 1.83 -6.76
CA ASP A 167 -8.76 1.22 -6.76
C ASP A 167 -8.87 -0.02 -5.86
N SER A 168 -8.16 -0.04 -4.74
CA SER A 168 -7.93 -1.23 -3.92
C SER A 168 -8.28 -1.01 -2.45
N VAL A 169 -8.29 -2.09 -1.68
CA VAL A 169 -8.64 -2.09 -0.25
C VAL A 169 -7.57 -2.79 0.57
N LEU A 170 -7.06 -2.12 1.60
CA LEU A 170 -6.14 -2.68 2.60
C LEU A 170 -6.85 -2.65 3.96
N ARG A 171 -7.18 -3.83 4.49
CA ARG A 171 -8.09 -3.91 5.64
C ARG A 171 -7.87 -5.06 6.59
N ASP A 172 -8.27 -4.86 7.84
CA ASP A 172 -8.31 -5.92 8.85
C ASP A 172 -6.91 -6.55 9.06
N SER A 173 -5.85 -5.75 8.91
CA SER A 173 -4.46 -6.15 9.17
C SER A 173 -3.94 -5.55 10.47
N ALA A 174 -2.95 -6.20 11.09
CA ALA A 174 -2.38 -5.78 12.35
C ALA A 174 -0.85 -5.78 12.35
N ALA A 175 -0.24 -4.78 12.99
CA ALA A 175 1.20 -4.74 13.22
C ALA A 175 1.62 -4.03 14.50
N GLN A 176 2.93 -3.93 14.75
CA GLN A 176 3.43 -2.97 15.74
C GLN A 176 3.42 -1.57 15.15
N GLN A 177 3.89 -1.43 13.89
CA GLN A 177 3.96 -0.16 13.18
C GLN A 177 3.37 -0.30 11.79
N GLY A 178 2.42 0.57 11.44
CA GLY A 178 1.72 0.52 10.16
C GLY A 178 0.79 -0.69 10.09
N GLY A 179 -0.39 -0.60 10.69
CA GLY A 179 -1.33 -1.74 10.74
C GLY A 179 -1.67 -2.29 9.35
N ALA A 180 -1.79 -1.42 8.34
CA ALA A 180 -1.76 -1.82 6.94
C ALA A 180 -0.37 -1.63 6.34
N ILE A 181 0.10 -0.38 6.26
CA ILE A 181 1.31 -0.03 5.51
C ILE A 181 2.37 0.51 6.45
N TYR A 182 3.57 -0.05 6.35
CA TYR A 182 4.79 0.60 6.79
C TYR A 182 5.57 1.09 5.56
N ASN A 183 5.66 2.41 5.38
CA ASN A 183 6.46 3.04 4.33
C ASN A 183 7.84 3.41 4.90
N GLY A 184 8.83 2.55 4.66
CA GLY A 184 10.15 2.65 5.26
C GLY A 184 11.03 3.77 4.69
N PRO A 185 12.22 3.98 5.28
CA PRO A 185 13.16 5.01 4.83
C PRO A 185 13.51 4.87 3.36
N ARG A 186 13.64 6.00 2.64
CA ARG A 186 13.95 6.04 1.20
C ARG A 186 12.87 5.46 0.27
N SER A 187 11.76 4.97 0.81
CA SER A 187 10.66 4.41 0.02
C SER A 187 9.68 5.47 -0.47
N THR A 188 8.97 5.14 -1.56
CA THR A 188 7.91 5.98 -2.15
C THR A 188 6.60 5.21 -2.16
N THR A 189 5.54 5.82 -1.65
CA THR A 189 4.19 5.23 -1.64
C THR A 189 3.16 6.17 -2.26
N LEU A 190 2.37 5.65 -3.20
CA LEU A 190 1.18 6.29 -3.77
C LEU A 190 -0.07 5.46 -3.48
N LEU A 191 -1.08 6.09 -2.89
CA LEU A 191 -2.45 5.57 -2.79
C LEU A 191 -3.38 6.45 -3.63
N ASP A 192 -4.00 5.87 -4.66
CA ASP A 192 -5.01 6.51 -5.51
C ASP A 192 -6.33 5.72 -5.41
N ASN A 193 -7.43 6.41 -5.11
CA ASN A 193 -8.75 5.78 -4.96
C ASN A 193 -8.76 4.51 -4.08
N THR A 194 -8.04 4.56 -2.97
CA THR A 194 -7.78 3.39 -2.12
C THR A 194 -8.46 3.53 -0.76
N LYS A 195 -8.88 2.40 -0.19
CA LYS A 195 -9.38 2.34 1.20
C LYS A 195 -8.36 1.67 2.10
N VAL A 196 -7.97 2.34 3.18
CA VAL A 196 -7.17 1.76 4.27
C VAL A 196 -8.02 1.76 5.53
N GLU A 197 -8.57 0.61 5.89
CA GLU A 197 -9.62 0.54 6.90
C GLU A 197 -9.55 -0.61 7.90
N ARG A 198 -9.95 -0.34 9.15
CA ARG A 198 -9.97 -1.33 10.25
C ARG A 198 -8.65 -2.05 10.49
N ASN A 199 -7.54 -1.34 10.27
CA ASN A 199 -6.22 -1.86 10.60
C ASN A 199 -5.81 -1.46 12.02
N GLN A 200 -4.89 -2.22 12.62
CA GLN A 200 -4.45 -2.02 13.99
C GLN A 200 -2.93 -1.97 14.10
N ALA A 201 -2.43 -0.99 14.86
CA ALA A 201 -1.04 -0.91 15.28
C ALA A 201 -0.96 -0.93 16.81
N THR A 202 -0.06 -1.75 17.38
CA THR A 202 0.20 -1.72 18.83
C THR A 202 1.05 -0.52 19.24
N GLN A 203 1.71 0.17 18.29
CA GLN A 203 2.47 1.39 18.55
C GLN A 203 1.97 2.53 17.65
N PHE A 204 2.41 2.56 16.39
CA PHE A 204 2.31 3.74 15.54
C PHE A 204 1.61 3.47 14.22
N GLY A 205 0.76 4.40 13.78
CA GLY A 205 0.17 4.34 12.46
C GLY A 205 -0.81 3.19 12.32
N GLY A 206 -1.99 3.31 12.94
CA GLY A 206 -2.99 2.24 12.93
C GLY A 206 -3.36 1.80 11.52
N GLY A 207 -3.43 2.74 10.57
CA GLY A 207 -3.46 2.44 9.14
C GLY A 207 -2.06 2.46 8.54
N ILE A 208 -1.41 3.63 8.60
CA ILE A 208 -0.15 3.89 7.88
C ILE A 208 0.90 4.46 8.82
N PHE A 209 2.08 3.85 8.80
CA PHE A 209 3.31 4.46 9.29
C PHE A 209 4.14 4.92 8.09
N THR A 210 4.71 6.12 8.13
CA THR A 210 5.62 6.59 7.07
C THR A 210 6.87 7.26 7.62
N ALA A 211 8.03 6.83 7.12
CA ALA A 211 9.35 7.43 7.29
C ALA A 211 10.09 7.54 5.93
N GLY A 212 9.37 7.34 4.81
CA GLY A 212 9.93 7.37 3.46
C GLY A 212 10.25 8.76 2.93
N VAL A 213 10.71 8.80 1.69
CA VAL A 213 10.97 10.08 0.99
C VAL A 213 9.68 10.72 0.47
N SER A 214 8.62 9.92 0.28
CA SER A 214 7.29 10.45 0.00
C SER A 214 6.17 9.48 0.39
N LEU A 215 5.07 10.06 0.89
CA LEU A 215 3.76 9.45 0.96
C LEU A 215 2.75 10.36 0.25
N THR A 216 2.16 9.88 -0.84
CA THR A 216 1.09 10.57 -1.56
C THR A 216 -0.21 9.80 -1.45
N ILE A 217 -1.26 10.46 -0.97
CA ILE A 217 -2.61 9.88 -0.87
C ILE A 217 -3.57 10.78 -1.62
N LYS A 218 -4.34 10.24 -2.55
CA LYS A 218 -5.34 11.01 -3.29
C LYS A 218 -6.63 10.22 -3.49
N LYS A 219 -7.76 10.92 -3.44
CA LYS A 219 -9.10 10.35 -3.68
C LYS A 219 -9.43 9.15 -2.80
N SER A 220 -8.83 9.07 -1.61
CA SER A 220 -8.81 7.84 -0.81
C SER A 220 -9.62 7.99 0.48
N TYR A 221 -9.75 6.88 1.21
CA TYR A 221 -10.34 6.83 2.54
C TYR A 221 -9.40 6.12 3.52
N ILE A 222 -9.07 6.78 4.62
CA ILE A 222 -8.29 6.21 5.73
C ILE A 222 -9.18 6.22 6.96
N GLY A 223 -9.76 5.08 7.36
CA GLY A 223 -10.70 5.11 8.47
C GLY A 223 -10.98 3.83 9.24
N GLY A 224 -11.50 3.99 10.45
CA GLY A 224 -11.69 2.88 11.39
C GLY A 224 -10.38 2.24 11.87
N ASN A 225 -9.22 2.87 11.64
CA ASN A 225 -7.93 2.31 12.04
C ASN A 225 -7.60 2.68 13.49
N ARG A 226 -6.79 1.84 14.16
CA ARG A 226 -6.46 2.01 15.57
C ARG A 226 -4.97 1.87 15.83
N ALA A 227 -4.36 2.90 16.43
CA ALA A 227 -3.04 2.81 17.06
C ALA A 227 -3.19 2.80 18.58
N PHE A 228 -2.41 1.99 19.30
CA PHE A 228 -2.45 2.01 20.77
C PHE A 228 -1.60 3.16 21.34
N GLU A 229 -0.67 3.70 20.56
CA GLU A 229 0.07 4.90 20.94
C GLU A 229 -0.32 6.08 20.07
N GLN A 230 0.16 6.18 18.83
CA GLN A 230 0.10 7.45 18.08
C GLN A 230 -0.30 7.26 16.61
N GLY A 231 -1.02 8.23 16.06
CA GLY A 231 -1.41 8.22 14.65
C GLY A 231 -2.41 7.11 14.35
N GLY A 232 -3.64 7.25 14.83
CA GLY A 232 -4.67 6.21 14.67
C GLY A 232 -4.91 5.87 13.20
N GLY A 233 -5.01 6.89 12.34
CA GLY A 233 -4.99 6.73 10.89
C GLY A 233 -3.56 6.68 10.37
N ILE A 234 -2.82 7.78 10.55
CA ILE A 234 -1.48 7.96 9.98
C ILE A 234 -0.51 8.45 11.06
N TYR A 235 0.64 7.81 11.15
CA TYR A 235 1.82 8.33 11.84
C TYR A 235 2.88 8.72 10.82
N ASN A 236 3.24 10.00 10.78
CA ASN A 236 4.28 10.53 9.90
C ASN A 236 5.56 10.83 10.69
N ASP A 237 6.57 9.96 10.56
CA ASP A 237 7.91 10.14 11.12
C ASP A 237 8.79 10.93 10.16
N ARG A 238 8.61 12.26 10.15
CA ARG A 238 9.50 13.18 9.42
C ARG A 238 9.55 12.98 7.90
N ALA A 239 8.57 12.29 7.31
CA ALA A 239 8.44 12.15 5.86
C ALA A 239 7.70 13.35 5.24
N PRO A 240 8.01 13.70 3.98
CA PRO A 240 7.13 14.52 3.15
C PRO A 240 5.82 13.76 2.88
N MET A 241 4.68 14.36 3.26
CA MET A 241 3.37 13.76 3.07
C MET A 241 2.42 14.72 2.34
N THR A 242 1.81 14.24 1.25
CA THR A 242 0.79 14.99 0.50
C THR A 242 -0.52 14.21 0.45
N ILE A 243 -1.59 14.80 0.95
CA ILE A 243 -2.92 14.19 0.97
C ILE A 243 -3.90 15.10 0.24
N SER A 244 -4.63 14.56 -0.75
CA SER A 244 -5.61 15.34 -1.51
C SER A 244 -6.95 14.64 -1.71
N SER A 245 -8.05 15.40 -1.65
CA SER A 245 -9.41 14.89 -1.93
C SER A 245 -9.73 13.59 -1.17
N THR A 246 -9.29 13.51 0.09
CA THR A 246 -9.30 12.28 0.89
C THR A 246 -10.09 12.50 2.17
N ALA A 247 -10.70 11.45 2.69
CA ALA A 247 -11.32 11.45 4.01
C ALA A 247 -10.49 10.62 5.00
N ILE A 248 -10.19 11.21 6.15
CA ILE A 248 -9.51 10.54 7.28
C ILE A 248 -10.50 10.54 8.45
N ALA A 249 -11.14 9.40 8.71
CA ALA A 249 -12.25 9.38 9.64
C ALA A 249 -12.32 8.16 10.55
N ASP A 250 -12.94 8.32 11.71
CA ASP A 250 -13.25 7.22 12.63
C ASP A 250 -12.00 6.46 13.10
N ASN A 251 -10.82 7.11 13.07
CA ASN A 251 -9.57 6.52 13.54
C ASN A 251 -9.35 6.81 15.02
N ARG A 252 -8.60 5.94 15.70
CA ARG A 252 -8.34 6.04 17.14
C ARG A 252 -6.86 5.87 17.49
N ALA A 253 -6.32 6.79 18.27
CA ALA A 253 -5.02 6.65 18.92
C ALA A 253 -5.18 6.55 20.45
N GLY A 254 -4.29 5.83 21.13
CA GLY A 254 -4.29 5.77 22.59
C GLY A 254 -3.62 6.97 23.27
N GLN A 255 -2.79 7.73 22.55
CA GLN A 255 -2.09 8.91 23.05
C GLN A 255 -2.42 10.14 22.22
N ILE A 256 -1.88 10.24 20.99
CA ILE A 256 -1.97 11.47 20.20
C ILE A 256 -2.26 11.23 18.72
N GLY A 257 -2.92 12.19 18.08
CA GLY A 257 -3.15 12.17 16.64
C GLY A 257 -4.09 11.06 16.24
N GLY A 258 -5.37 11.15 16.62
CA GLY A 258 -6.36 10.12 16.33
C GLY A 258 -6.47 9.87 14.83
N GLY A 259 -6.56 10.96 14.04
CA GLY A 259 -6.43 10.90 12.59
C GLY A 259 -4.97 10.85 12.16
N ILE A 260 -4.21 11.90 12.49
CA ILE A 260 -2.82 12.07 12.07
C ILE A 260 -1.95 12.49 13.25
N ALA A 261 -0.83 11.79 13.48
CA ALA A 261 0.30 12.31 14.24
C ALA A 261 1.40 12.73 13.26
N ASN A 262 1.68 14.03 13.16
CA ASN A 262 2.60 14.59 12.18
C ASN A 262 3.90 15.09 12.82
N TYR A 263 5.02 14.43 12.49
CA TYR A 263 6.38 14.86 12.82
C TYR A 263 7.15 15.37 11.60
N GLY A 264 6.54 15.36 10.40
CA GLY A 264 7.18 15.81 9.17
C GLY A 264 6.57 17.05 8.55
N THR A 265 6.84 17.21 7.25
CA THR A 265 6.28 18.28 6.42
C THR A 265 5.10 17.72 5.63
N SER A 266 3.92 18.24 5.90
CA SER A 266 2.67 17.71 5.37
C SER A 266 1.83 18.79 4.68
N THR A 267 1.15 18.41 3.60
CA THR A 267 0.14 19.26 2.95
C THR A 267 -1.14 18.48 2.73
N LEU A 268 -2.25 19.05 3.21
CA LEU A 268 -3.61 18.51 3.04
C LEU A 268 -4.43 19.44 2.15
N THR A 269 -4.87 18.95 1.00
CA THR A 269 -5.65 19.72 0.02
C THR A 269 -7.04 19.11 -0.21
N LYS A 270 -8.13 19.86 0.01
CA LYS A 270 -9.50 19.33 -0.12
C LYS A 270 -9.73 18.05 0.69
N THR A 271 -9.09 17.96 1.85
CA THR A 271 -9.12 16.78 2.72
C THR A 271 -10.00 17.06 3.94
N VAL A 272 -10.74 16.04 4.39
CA VAL A 272 -11.58 16.11 5.59
C VAL A 272 -11.05 15.15 6.64
N VAL A 273 -10.74 15.65 7.83
CA VAL A 273 -10.32 14.86 9.00
C VAL A 273 -11.40 14.98 10.07
N ARG A 274 -12.15 13.91 10.34
CA ARG A 274 -13.33 13.95 11.23
C ARG A 274 -13.59 12.70 12.04
N HIS A 275 -14.28 12.82 13.16
CA HIS A 275 -14.67 11.70 14.04
C HIS A 275 -13.49 10.84 14.52
N ASN A 276 -12.28 11.41 14.51
CA ASN A 276 -11.11 10.72 15.02
C ASN A 276 -10.96 10.99 16.53
N SER A 277 -10.36 10.04 17.25
CA SER A 277 -10.24 10.09 18.71
C SER A 277 -8.82 9.81 19.22
N ALA A 278 -8.36 10.57 20.20
CA ALA A 278 -7.10 10.37 20.92
C ALA A 278 -7.16 10.97 22.33
N LEU A 279 -6.10 10.89 23.15
CA LEU A 279 -6.02 11.70 24.37
C LEU A 279 -5.75 13.18 24.03
N ASN A 280 -4.92 13.45 23.01
CA ASN A 280 -4.67 14.80 22.50
C ASN A 280 -4.57 14.83 20.97
N GLY A 281 -5.11 15.85 20.33
CA GLY A 281 -5.13 15.95 18.87
C GLY A 281 -6.00 14.85 18.28
N GLY A 282 -7.29 14.84 18.61
CA GLY A 282 -8.24 13.84 18.12
C GLY A 282 -8.18 13.75 16.59
N GLY A 283 -8.23 14.90 15.91
CA GLY A 283 -8.01 14.98 14.47
C GLY A 283 -6.53 14.86 14.15
N ILE A 284 -5.76 15.87 14.55
CA ILE A 284 -4.35 16.01 14.23
C ILE A 284 -3.56 16.38 15.48
N TRP A 285 -2.45 15.68 15.70
CA TRP A 285 -1.39 16.15 16.55
C TRP A 285 -0.19 16.55 15.68
N GLN A 286 0.32 17.75 15.90
CA GLN A 286 1.43 18.34 15.16
C GLN A 286 2.61 18.51 16.10
N ALA A 287 3.74 17.88 15.76
CA ALA A 287 4.96 18.06 16.51
C ALA A 287 5.44 19.53 16.43
N PRO A 288 6.21 20.00 17.43
CA PRO A 288 6.89 21.29 17.35
C PRO A 288 7.81 21.39 16.12
N SER A 289 8.28 22.61 15.85
CA SER A 289 9.29 22.89 14.81
C SER A 289 10.45 21.88 14.87
N PRO A 290 10.92 21.35 13.73
CA PRO A 290 10.72 21.85 12.36
C PRO A 290 9.52 21.27 11.60
N SER A 291 8.62 20.53 12.27
CA SER A 291 7.47 19.91 11.59
C SER A 291 6.45 20.97 11.14
N VAL A 292 5.84 20.77 9.97
CA VAL A 292 4.89 21.71 9.36
C VAL A 292 3.68 20.97 8.80
N LEU A 293 2.49 21.56 8.94
CA LEU A 293 1.28 21.09 8.27
C LEU A 293 0.54 22.27 7.61
N ASN A 294 0.39 22.20 6.29
CA ASN A 294 -0.33 23.17 5.49
C ASN A 294 -1.72 22.65 5.14
N LEU A 295 -2.75 23.47 5.38
CA LEU A 295 -4.13 23.17 5.01
C LEU A 295 -4.55 24.04 3.83
N VAL A 296 -5.02 23.41 2.75
CA VAL A 296 -5.54 24.09 1.54
C VAL A 296 -6.94 23.60 1.26
N ASN A 297 -7.96 24.42 1.53
CA ASN A 297 -9.37 24.03 1.37
C ASN A 297 -9.72 22.73 2.12
N SER A 298 -9.05 22.47 3.25
CA SER A 298 -9.21 21.26 4.06
C SER A 298 -9.95 21.59 5.35
N ARG A 299 -10.65 20.60 5.91
CA ARG A 299 -11.48 20.76 7.11
C ARG A 299 -11.10 19.72 8.16
N ILE A 300 -10.79 20.19 9.37
CA ILE A 300 -10.51 19.34 10.53
C ILE A 300 -11.62 19.62 11.53
N VAL A 301 -12.57 18.71 11.69
CA VAL A 301 -13.84 18.96 12.40
C VAL A 301 -14.34 17.71 13.13
N ASP A 302 -15.14 17.88 14.17
CA ASP A 302 -15.84 16.78 14.87
C ASP A 302 -14.90 15.69 15.39
N ASN A 303 -13.70 16.05 15.85
CA ASN A 303 -12.76 15.09 16.45
C ASN A 303 -12.72 15.23 17.98
N THR A 304 -12.38 14.13 18.66
CA THR A 304 -12.42 14.06 20.14
C THR A 304 -11.04 13.83 20.74
N PRO A 305 -10.61 14.59 21.77
CA PRO A 305 -11.32 15.72 22.38
C PRO A 305 -11.19 17.05 21.62
N ASN A 306 -10.42 17.10 20.52
CA ASN A 306 -10.16 18.33 19.77
C ASN A 306 -9.69 18.03 18.34
N ASN A 307 -9.82 19.03 17.47
CA ASN A 307 -9.39 18.92 16.08
C ASN A 307 -7.87 18.95 15.92
N CYS A 308 -7.16 19.91 16.56
CA CYS A 308 -5.71 20.00 16.47
C CYS A 308 -5.03 20.27 17.82
N ARG A 309 -3.88 19.64 18.04
CA ARG A 309 -2.95 19.94 19.14
C ARG A 309 -1.49 20.00 18.69
N PRO A 310 -0.63 20.78 19.37
CA PRO A 310 -0.97 21.86 20.32
C PRO A 310 -1.89 22.94 19.72
N VAL A 311 -2.52 23.78 20.54
CA VAL A 311 -3.39 24.85 20.02
C VAL A 311 -2.53 25.83 19.22
N GLY A 312 -2.99 26.19 18.01
CA GLY A 312 -2.27 27.10 17.12
C GLY A 312 -1.11 26.46 16.34
N SER A 313 -0.82 25.16 16.52
CA SER A 313 0.26 24.48 15.78
C SER A 313 -0.08 24.25 14.30
N VAL A 314 -1.37 24.23 13.95
CA VAL A 314 -1.86 24.05 12.59
C VAL A 314 -2.71 25.27 12.21
N PRO A 315 -2.19 26.20 11.38
CA PRO A 315 -2.95 27.35 10.92
C PRO A 315 -4.27 26.95 10.24
N GLY A 316 -5.36 27.62 10.60
CA GLY A 316 -6.70 27.32 10.07
C GLY A 316 -7.39 26.11 10.72
N CYS A 317 -6.75 25.40 11.65
CA CYS A 317 -7.41 24.38 12.45
C CYS A 317 -8.01 25.01 13.72
N THR A 318 -9.34 25.08 13.76
CA THR A 318 -10.08 25.57 14.93
C THR A 318 -10.45 24.41 15.85
N SER A 319 -10.49 24.67 17.16
CA SER A 319 -10.68 23.67 18.22
C SER A 319 -11.99 22.91 18.10
#